data_AF-A0A3M9LYL2-F1
#
_entry.id   AF-A0A3M9LYL2-F1
#
_cell.length_a   1.000
_cell.length_b   1.000
_cell.length_c   1.000
_cell.angle_alpha   90.00
_cell.angle_beta   90.00
_cell.angle_gamma   90.00
#
_symmetry.space_group_name_H-M   'P 1'
#
loop_
_entity.id
_entity.type
_entity.pdbx_description
1 polymer ?
#
loop_
_entity_poly.entity_id
_entity_poly.type
_entity_poly.pdbx_seq_one_letter_code
_entity_poly.pdbx_strand_id
1 'polypeptide(L)'
;MHGTLYHRPATAVRGPNLLPLNVIRTRHPDLYERHVQKYAHDPSVLSAHIPPLGCTWGDVVFLSPVHPAPLFEALRRVGKWSPRLEPWSLPAAHLDPARTTIRLMRAGSGGHHCDPADADDYLPFTTAGLRAVSRVTVAAIERLERLQPGDPWLPWVDVPHVLYRGEIPVSWFRQPSADGRSAH
;
A
#
# COMPACT_ATOMS: atom_id res chain seq x y z
N MET A 1 -2.29 3.69 19.86
CA MET A 1 -2.35 2.66 18.80
C MET A 1 -1.08 1.82 18.87
N HIS A 2 -1.14 0.49 18.78
CA HIS A 2 0.08 -0.35 18.70
C HIS A 2 0.13 -1.13 17.38
N GLY A 3 1.30 -1.13 16.75
CA GLY A 3 1.55 -1.81 15.47
C GLY A 3 2.63 -1.09 14.66
N THR A 4 3.19 -1.78 13.68
CA THR A 4 4.13 -1.22 12.70
C THR A 4 3.45 -1.18 11.34
N LEU A 5 3.58 -0.06 10.65
CA LEU A 5 3.08 0.12 9.30
C LEU A 5 4.25 0.27 8.35
N TYR A 6 4.07 -0.20 7.12
CA TYR A 6 5.12 -0.25 6.11
C TYR A 6 4.74 0.58 4.89
N HIS A 7 5.74 1.21 4.29
CA HIS A 7 5.59 1.92 3.03
C HIS A 7 6.81 1.65 2.15
N ARG A 8 6.58 1.54 0.84
CA ARG A 8 7.64 1.46 -0.15
C ARG A 8 7.41 2.53 -1.21
N PRO A 9 8.15 3.65 -1.18
CA PRO A 9 8.05 4.67 -2.21
C PRO A 9 8.37 4.07 -3.58
N ALA A 10 7.55 4.38 -4.59
CA ALA A 10 7.82 3.98 -5.98
C ALA A 10 8.93 4.83 -6.62
N THR A 11 9.13 6.05 -6.12
CA THR A 11 10.17 7.00 -6.53
C THR A 11 10.75 7.69 -5.30
N ALA A 12 11.83 8.45 -5.47
CA ALA A 12 12.32 9.34 -4.41
C ALA A 12 11.20 10.30 -3.97
N VAL A 13 11.03 10.46 -2.66
CA VAL A 13 10.07 11.40 -2.08
C VAL A 13 10.62 12.82 -2.23
N ARG A 14 9.79 13.74 -2.71
CA ARG A 14 10.13 15.16 -2.87
C ARG A 14 9.54 15.96 -1.72
N GLY A 15 10.40 16.58 -0.92
CA GLY A 15 10.00 17.39 0.23
C GLY A 15 9.88 16.60 1.54
N PRO A 16 9.40 17.24 2.61
CA PRO A 16 9.42 16.67 3.96
C PRO A 16 8.26 15.69 4.25
N ASN A 17 7.30 15.56 3.34
CA ASN A 17 6.07 14.79 3.55
C ASN A 17 5.87 13.79 2.41
N LEU A 18 5.33 12.61 2.76
CA LEU A 18 4.68 11.70 1.84
C LEU A 18 3.27 12.23 1.56
N LEU A 19 2.96 12.46 0.28
CA LEU A 19 1.78 13.18 -0.17
C LEU A 19 0.74 12.23 -0.79
N PRO A 20 -0.56 12.44 -0.56
CA PRO A 20 -1.61 11.85 -1.38
C PRO A 20 -1.51 12.27 -2.83
N LEU A 21 -2.02 11.44 -3.75
CA LEU A 21 -1.88 11.68 -5.18
C LEU A 21 -2.54 12.99 -5.63
N ASN A 22 -3.69 13.37 -5.05
CA ASN A 22 -4.35 14.64 -5.34
C ASN A 22 -3.54 15.87 -4.91
N VAL A 23 -2.71 15.74 -3.86
CA VAL A 23 -1.76 16.79 -3.44
C VAL A 23 -0.54 16.82 -4.35
N ILE A 24 -0.05 15.65 -4.79
CA ILE A 24 1.03 15.56 -5.79
C ILE A 24 0.59 16.25 -7.10
N ARG A 25 -0.66 16.06 -7.53
CA ARG A 25 -1.21 16.69 -8.75
C ARG A 25 -1.02 18.20 -8.78
N THR A 26 -1.15 18.87 -7.64
CA THR A 26 -1.05 20.33 -7.54
C THR A 26 0.37 20.80 -7.26
N ARG A 27 1.12 20.10 -6.40
CA ARG A 27 2.46 20.54 -5.96
C ARG A 27 3.59 20.04 -6.86
N HIS A 28 3.46 18.86 -7.44
CA HIS A 28 4.48 18.19 -8.25
C HIS A 28 3.86 17.47 -9.46
N PRO A 29 3.33 18.22 -10.46
CA PRO A 29 2.62 17.64 -11.61
C PRO A 29 3.44 16.58 -12.37
N ASP A 30 4.75 16.76 -12.46
CA ASP A 30 5.68 15.82 -13.09
C ASP A 30 5.71 14.45 -12.38
N LEU A 31 5.59 14.45 -11.04
CA LEU A 31 5.47 13.22 -10.26
C LEU A 31 4.07 12.63 -10.36
N TYR A 32 3.04 13.48 -10.44
CA TYR A 32 1.66 13.02 -10.62
C TYR A 32 1.50 12.25 -11.93
N GLU A 33 1.99 12.79 -13.05
CA GLU A 33 1.95 12.13 -14.37
C GLU A 33 2.57 10.74 -14.33
N ARG A 34 3.65 10.54 -13.57
CA ARG A 34 4.28 9.23 -13.39
C ARG A 34 3.44 8.30 -12.51
N HIS A 35 2.97 8.80 -11.37
CA HIS A 35 2.25 7.97 -10.40
C HIS A 35 0.81 7.65 -10.81
N VAL A 36 0.18 8.47 -11.64
CA VAL A 36 -1.19 8.25 -12.11
C VAL A 36 -1.26 7.13 -13.16
N GLN A 37 -0.16 6.83 -13.86
CA GLN A 37 -0.10 5.75 -14.86
C GLN A 37 -0.52 4.39 -14.32
N LYS A 38 -0.32 4.12 -13.03
CA LYS A 38 -0.78 2.86 -12.41
C LYS A 38 -2.31 2.70 -12.40
N TYR A 39 -3.05 3.79 -12.60
CA TYR A 39 -4.51 3.81 -12.72
C TYR A 39 -4.97 4.00 -14.17
N ALA A 40 -4.09 3.92 -15.17
CA ALA A 40 -4.45 4.15 -16.57
C ALA A 40 -5.55 3.19 -17.07
N HIS A 41 -5.58 1.96 -16.55
CA HIS A 41 -6.62 0.97 -16.87
C HIS A 41 -8.00 1.37 -16.31
N ASP A 42 -8.04 2.02 -15.15
CA ASP A 42 -9.27 2.49 -14.53
C ASP A 42 -9.04 3.78 -13.74
N PRO A 43 -9.13 4.95 -14.41
CA PRO A 43 -8.96 6.23 -13.76
C PRO A 43 -10.05 6.55 -12.73
N SER A 44 -11.21 5.90 -12.82
CA SER A 44 -12.37 6.18 -11.95
C SER A 44 -12.10 5.81 -10.49
N VAL A 45 -11.15 4.88 -10.25
CA VAL A 45 -10.65 4.49 -8.93
C VAL A 45 -10.19 5.70 -8.13
N LEU A 46 -9.57 6.71 -8.76
CA LEU A 46 -9.05 7.88 -8.06
C LEU A 46 -10.14 8.72 -7.40
N SER A 47 -11.34 8.72 -7.98
CA SER A 47 -12.53 9.37 -7.45
C SER A 47 -13.37 8.47 -6.55
N ALA A 48 -13.01 7.19 -6.39
CA ALA A 48 -13.75 6.26 -5.54
C ALA A 48 -13.77 6.78 -4.10
N HIS A 49 -14.97 6.83 -3.52
CA HIS A 49 -15.17 7.35 -2.18
C HIS A 49 -14.66 6.35 -1.13
N ILE A 50 -14.08 6.87 -0.05
CA ILE A 50 -13.71 6.11 1.14
C ILE A 50 -14.66 6.57 2.25
N PRO A 51 -15.79 5.88 2.45
CA PRO A 51 -16.84 6.35 3.35
C PRO A 51 -16.38 6.66 4.77
N PRO A 52 -15.55 5.82 5.43
CA PRO A 52 -15.09 6.11 6.80
C PRO A 52 -14.28 7.41 6.93
N LEU A 53 -13.66 7.88 5.84
CA LEU A 53 -12.79 9.05 5.86
C LEU A 53 -13.41 10.28 5.20
N GLY A 54 -14.57 10.15 4.53
CA GLY A 54 -15.22 11.23 3.80
C GLY A 54 -14.31 11.89 2.77
N CYS A 55 -13.53 11.09 2.03
CA CYS A 55 -12.59 11.54 1.01
C CYS A 55 -12.50 10.55 -0.16
N THR A 56 -11.68 10.85 -1.16
CA THR A 56 -11.46 9.96 -2.30
C THR A 56 -10.20 9.12 -2.13
N TRP A 57 -10.06 8.08 -2.95
CA TRP A 57 -8.85 7.27 -3.09
C TRP A 57 -7.60 8.11 -3.40
N GLY A 58 -7.74 9.20 -4.17
CA GLY A 58 -6.65 10.13 -4.45
C GLY A 58 -6.20 10.97 -3.25
N ASP A 59 -6.98 11.04 -2.17
CA ASP A 59 -6.73 11.87 -0.98
C ASP A 59 -6.02 11.13 0.16
N VAL A 60 -5.72 9.84 -0.03
CA VAL A 60 -5.06 9.02 1.00
C VAL A 60 -3.65 8.60 0.63
N VAL A 61 -2.82 8.45 1.65
CA VAL A 61 -1.54 7.73 1.59
C VAL A 61 -1.77 6.27 1.96
N PHE A 62 -1.17 5.37 1.18
CA PHE A 62 -1.26 3.92 1.37
C PHE A 62 -0.09 3.42 2.20
N LEU A 63 -0.43 2.73 3.29
CA LEU A 63 0.49 1.99 4.13
C LEU A 63 0.04 0.54 4.20
N SER A 64 0.97 -0.37 4.44
CA SER A 64 0.69 -1.79 4.63
C SER A 64 0.79 -2.15 6.11
N PRO A 65 -0.21 -2.82 6.71
CA PRO A 65 -0.09 -3.41 8.04
C PRO A 65 0.75 -4.70 8.02
N VAL A 66 1.04 -5.26 6.84
CA VAL A 66 1.87 -6.45 6.65
C VAL A 66 3.25 -6.08 6.12
N HIS A 67 4.28 -6.82 6.54
CA HIS A 67 5.60 -6.68 5.96
C HIS A 67 5.57 -7.16 4.48
N PRO A 68 6.15 -6.42 3.51
CA PRO A 68 6.17 -6.80 2.09
C PRO A 68 6.96 -8.07 1.77
N ALA A 69 7.95 -8.44 2.58
CA ALA A 69 8.91 -9.49 2.23
C ALA A 69 8.27 -10.82 1.81
N PRO A 70 7.28 -11.39 2.55
CA PRO A 70 6.66 -12.66 2.16
C PRO A 70 5.98 -12.61 0.79
N LEU A 71 5.34 -11.48 0.45
CA LEU A 71 4.69 -11.29 -0.86
C LEU A 71 5.73 -11.30 -1.99
N PHE A 72 6.83 -10.56 -1.80
CA PHE A 72 7.89 -10.53 -2.80
C PHE A 72 8.67 -11.85 -2.89
N GLU A 73 8.77 -12.62 -1.80
CA GLU A 73 9.33 -13.96 -1.83
C GLU A 73 8.46 -14.95 -2.60
N ALA A 74 7.13 -14.90 -2.44
CA ALA A 74 6.20 -15.68 -3.25
C ALA A 74 6.37 -15.38 -4.75
N LEU A 75 6.45 -14.09 -5.11
CA LEU A 75 6.66 -13.66 -6.48
C LEU A 75 8.00 -14.14 -7.08
N ARG A 76 9.07 -14.14 -6.30
CA ARG A 76 10.37 -14.66 -6.77
C ARG A 76 10.34 -16.15 -7.06
N ARG A 77 9.54 -16.92 -6.31
CA ARG A 77 9.39 -18.37 -6.54
C ARG A 77 8.75 -18.70 -7.89
N VAL A 78 7.97 -17.78 -8.46
CA VAL A 78 7.41 -17.89 -9.82
C VAL A 78 8.20 -17.11 -10.88
N GLY A 79 9.47 -16.80 -10.60
CA GLY A 79 10.38 -16.16 -11.55
C GLY A 79 10.14 -14.67 -11.79
N LYS A 80 9.29 -14.00 -11.00
CA LYS A 80 9.10 -12.54 -11.10
C LYS A 80 10.22 -11.84 -10.32
N TRP A 81 10.96 -10.97 -11.01
CA TRP A 81 12.03 -10.21 -10.38
C TRP A 81 11.46 -9.17 -9.41
N SER A 82 12.01 -9.12 -8.20
CA SER A 82 11.73 -8.06 -7.23
C SER A 82 12.96 -7.82 -6.36
N PRO A 83 13.47 -6.58 -6.28
CA PRO A 83 14.66 -6.30 -5.51
C PRO A 83 14.36 -6.51 -4.01
N ARG A 84 15.35 -7.01 -3.28
CA ARG A 84 15.27 -7.17 -1.81
C ARG A 84 15.53 -5.82 -1.16
N LEU A 85 14.54 -4.93 -1.24
CA LEU A 85 14.57 -3.64 -0.56
C LEU A 85 13.72 -3.72 0.70
N GLU A 86 14.32 -3.32 1.80
CA GLU A 86 13.62 -3.15 3.06
C GLU A 86 12.64 -1.97 2.94
N PRO A 87 11.39 -2.09 3.43
CA PRO A 87 10.44 -1.00 3.39
C PRO A 87 10.80 0.08 4.41
N TRP A 88 10.28 1.29 4.20
CA TRP A 88 10.17 2.25 5.28
C TRP A 88 9.12 1.75 6.27
N SER A 89 9.33 2.04 7.55
CA SER A 89 8.37 1.66 8.60
C SER A 89 8.07 2.82 9.54
N LEU A 90 6.86 2.86 10.10
CA LEU A 90 6.51 3.79 11.17
C LEU A 90 5.67 3.11 12.26
N PRO A 91 5.72 3.61 13.50
CA PRO A 91 4.75 3.24 14.53
C PRO A 91 3.34 3.71 14.15
N ALA A 92 2.35 2.81 14.23
CA ALA A 92 0.95 3.14 14.00
C ALA A 92 0.42 4.23 14.95
N ALA A 93 1.06 4.43 16.11
CA ALA A 93 0.76 5.47 17.09
C ALA A 93 0.92 6.90 16.55
N HIS A 94 1.69 7.10 15.48
CA HIS A 94 1.87 8.44 14.90
C HIS A 94 0.67 8.90 14.07
N LEU A 95 -0.21 7.97 13.64
CA LEU A 95 -1.37 8.33 12.82
C LEU A 95 -2.56 8.68 13.69
N ASP A 96 -3.29 9.72 13.28
CA ASP A 96 -4.59 10.08 13.83
C ASP A 96 -5.66 9.04 13.43
N PRO A 97 -6.27 8.30 14.38
CA PRO A 97 -7.31 7.33 14.06
C PRO A 97 -8.54 7.92 13.38
N ALA A 98 -8.88 9.20 13.61
CA ALA A 98 -10.01 9.84 12.95
C ALA A 98 -9.76 10.09 11.44
N ARG A 99 -8.49 10.04 11.02
CA ARG A 99 -8.06 10.20 9.63
C ARG A 99 -7.56 8.90 9.02
N THR A 100 -7.76 7.77 9.71
CA THR A 100 -7.19 6.49 9.30
C THR A 100 -8.25 5.40 9.28
N THR A 101 -8.28 4.61 8.22
CA THR A 101 -9.10 3.38 8.15
C THR A 101 -8.25 2.22 7.64
N ILE A 102 -8.66 1.00 7.93
CA ILE A 102 -8.12 -0.20 7.29
C ILE A 102 -9.09 -0.58 6.16
N ARG A 103 -8.57 -0.84 4.97
CA ARG A 103 -9.30 -1.35 3.81
C ARG A 103 -8.93 -2.82 3.61
N LEU A 104 -9.92 -3.70 3.63
CA LEU A 104 -9.77 -5.14 3.37
C LEU A 104 -9.81 -5.42 1.87
N MET A 105 -8.65 -5.59 1.24
CA MET A 105 -8.63 -5.83 -0.21
C MET A 105 -9.11 -7.24 -0.54
N ARG A 106 -9.95 -7.37 -1.58
CA ARG A 106 -10.48 -8.64 -2.07
C ARG A 106 -10.02 -8.86 -3.50
N ALA A 107 -9.31 -9.96 -3.76
CA ALA A 107 -9.00 -10.35 -5.12
C ALA A 107 -10.29 -10.74 -5.86
N GLY A 108 -10.52 -10.12 -7.01
CA GLY A 108 -11.60 -10.52 -7.89
C GLY A 108 -11.38 -11.90 -8.50
N SER A 109 -12.34 -12.38 -9.28
CA SER A 109 -12.36 -13.75 -9.84
C SER A 109 -11.12 -14.12 -10.64
N GLY A 110 -10.48 -13.16 -11.31
CA GLY A 110 -9.23 -13.36 -12.04
C GLY A 110 -7.95 -13.23 -11.19
N GLY A 111 -8.04 -12.81 -9.93
CA GLY A 111 -6.87 -12.66 -9.05
C GLY A 111 -5.92 -11.51 -9.40
N HIS A 112 -6.20 -10.77 -10.48
CA HIS A 112 -5.34 -9.71 -11.01
C HIS A 112 -5.76 -8.31 -10.54
N HIS A 113 -7.03 -8.11 -10.21
CA HIS A 113 -7.57 -6.83 -9.77
C HIS A 113 -8.32 -7.00 -8.45
N CYS A 114 -8.38 -5.91 -7.68
CA CYS A 114 -9.19 -5.88 -6.46
C CYS A 114 -10.65 -5.61 -6.85
N ASP A 115 -11.57 -6.30 -6.20
CA ASP A 115 -13.00 -5.99 -6.32
C ASP A 115 -13.30 -4.59 -5.75
N PRO A 116 -14.37 -3.93 -6.23
CA PRO A 116 -14.87 -2.71 -5.63
C PRO A 116 -15.15 -2.87 -4.13
N ALA A 117 -14.96 -1.79 -3.38
CA ALA A 117 -15.25 -1.79 -1.95
C ALA A 117 -16.76 -1.74 -1.67
N ASP A 118 -17.18 -2.47 -0.64
CA ASP A 118 -18.47 -2.26 0.02
C ASP A 118 -18.27 -1.76 1.47
N ALA A 119 -19.34 -1.69 2.25
CA ALA A 119 -19.30 -1.15 3.61
C ALA A 119 -18.56 -2.06 4.60
N ASP A 120 -18.60 -3.38 4.41
CA ASP A 120 -18.01 -4.38 5.31
C ASP A 120 -16.49 -4.52 5.09
N ASP A 121 -16.04 -3.89 4.02
CA ASP A 121 -14.70 -3.90 3.47
C ASP A 121 -13.77 -2.87 4.15
N TYR A 122 -14.25 -2.23 5.22
CA TYR A 122 -13.51 -1.27 6.04
C TYR A 122 -13.54 -1.63 7.52
N LEU A 123 -12.36 -1.62 8.15
CA LEU A 123 -12.23 -1.76 9.60
C LEU A 123 -11.75 -0.44 10.24
N PRO A 124 -12.22 -0.12 11.45
CA PRO A 124 -11.71 1.03 12.17
C PRO A 124 -10.22 0.84 12.48
N PHE A 125 -9.45 1.92 12.41
CA PHE A 125 -8.04 1.91 12.78
C PHE A 125 -7.92 1.79 14.30
N THR A 126 -7.82 0.56 14.78
CA THR A 126 -7.67 0.19 16.19
C THR A 126 -6.54 -0.82 16.35
N THR A 127 -6.05 -1.01 17.58
CA THR A 127 -4.98 -1.99 17.83
C THR A 127 -5.47 -3.42 17.58
N ALA A 128 -6.74 -3.71 17.89
CA ALA A 128 -7.37 -4.98 17.56
C ALA A 128 -7.50 -5.17 16.03
N GLY A 129 -7.97 -4.15 15.33
CA GLY A 129 -8.10 -4.16 13.87
C GLY A 129 -6.75 -4.41 13.18
N LEU A 130 -5.71 -3.68 13.57
CA LEU A 130 -4.35 -3.89 13.03
C LEU A 130 -3.83 -5.29 13.32
N ARG A 131 -3.99 -5.80 14.55
CA ARG A 131 -3.53 -7.15 14.91
C ARG A 131 -4.22 -8.22 14.06
N ALA A 132 -5.49 -8.03 13.71
CA ALA A 132 -6.24 -8.96 12.88
C ALA A 132 -5.70 -9.04 11.43
N VAL A 133 -5.04 -7.97 10.94
CA VAL A 133 -4.61 -7.86 9.54
C VAL A 133 -3.10 -7.67 9.35
N SER A 134 -2.29 -7.82 10.40
CA SER A 134 -0.84 -7.55 10.34
C SER A 134 0.01 -8.70 9.80
N ARG A 135 -0.63 -9.78 9.34
CA ARG A 135 0.05 -10.94 8.74
C ARG A 135 -0.48 -11.19 7.34
N VAL A 136 0.44 -11.58 6.45
CA VAL A 136 0.07 -12.05 5.11
C VAL A 136 -0.74 -13.34 5.24
N THR A 137 -1.82 -13.45 4.48
CA THR A 137 -2.67 -14.65 4.46
C THR A 137 -2.07 -15.72 3.56
N VAL A 138 -2.38 -17.00 3.84
CA VAL A 138 -2.00 -18.12 2.96
C VAL A 138 -2.59 -17.93 1.57
N ALA A 139 -3.85 -17.49 1.48
CA ALA A 139 -4.52 -17.23 0.20
C ALA A 139 -3.76 -16.20 -0.66
N ALA A 140 -3.23 -15.13 -0.06
CA ALA A 140 -2.45 -14.13 -0.78
C ALA A 140 -1.13 -14.70 -1.33
N ILE A 141 -0.46 -15.55 -0.55
CA ILE A 141 0.75 -16.23 -0.97
C ILE A 141 0.46 -17.20 -2.14
N GLU A 142 -0.55 -18.06 -1.98
CA GLU A 142 -0.94 -19.01 -3.02
C GLU A 142 -1.40 -18.33 -4.31
N ARG A 143 -2.11 -17.20 -4.23
CA ARG A 143 -2.50 -16.44 -5.42
C ARG A 143 -1.27 -15.97 -6.20
N LEU A 144 -0.26 -15.44 -5.51
CA LEU A 144 0.98 -14.98 -6.14
C LEU A 144 1.77 -16.13 -6.76
N GLU A 145 1.71 -17.31 -6.15
CA GLU A 145 2.38 -18.52 -6.66
C GLU A 145 1.69 -19.16 -7.86
N ARG A 146 0.44 -18.80 -8.15
CA ARG A 146 -0.30 -19.27 -9.32
C ARG A 146 -0.16 -18.36 -10.55
N LEU A 147 0.50 -17.22 -10.42
CA LEU A 147 0.68 -16.27 -11.53
C LEU A 147 1.46 -16.89 -12.69
N GLN A 148 0.96 -16.68 -13.90
CA GLN A 148 1.54 -17.14 -15.15
C GLN A 148 2.49 -16.09 -15.78
N PRO A 149 3.32 -16.51 -16.76
CA PRO A 149 4.02 -15.56 -17.64
C PRO A 149 3.02 -14.64 -18.33
N GLY A 150 3.21 -13.33 -18.24
CA GLY A 150 2.29 -12.31 -18.78
C GLY A 150 1.31 -11.70 -17.76
N ASP A 151 1.02 -12.39 -16.66
CA ASP A 151 0.11 -11.85 -15.64
C ASP A 151 0.64 -10.56 -15.00
N PRO A 152 -0.24 -9.60 -14.69
CA PRO A 152 0.14 -8.34 -14.08
C PRO A 152 0.73 -8.56 -12.69
N TRP A 153 1.78 -7.80 -12.41
CA TRP A 153 2.50 -7.89 -11.16
C TRP A 153 1.86 -7.00 -10.09
N LEU A 154 0.84 -7.53 -9.41
CA LEU A 154 0.11 -6.81 -8.35
C LEU A 154 0.12 -7.60 -7.02
N PRO A 155 1.18 -7.44 -6.20
CA PRO A 155 1.30 -8.16 -4.91
C PRO A 155 0.23 -7.80 -3.88
N TRP A 156 -0.48 -6.68 -4.09
CA TRP A 156 -1.29 -6.03 -3.08
C TRP A 156 -2.81 -6.24 -3.22
N VAL A 157 -3.23 -7.06 -4.19
CA VAL A 157 -4.65 -7.21 -4.59
C VAL A 157 -5.57 -7.75 -3.49
N ASP A 158 -5.03 -8.58 -2.59
CA ASP A 158 -5.73 -9.22 -1.46
C ASP A 158 -5.02 -8.99 -0.14
N VAL A 159 -4.25 -7.90 -0.08
CA VAL A 159 -3.49 -7.50 1.11
C VAL A 159 -4.18 -6.28 1.71
N PRO A 160 -4.58 -6.31 2.99
CA PRO A 160 -5.19 -5.17 3.65
C PRO A 160 -4.29 -3.92 3.58
N HIS A 161 -4.89 -2.74 3.43
CA HIS A 161 -4.17 -1.47 3.43
C HIS A 161 -4.64 -0.60 4.60
N VAL A 162 -3.70 0.15 5.18
CA VAL A 162 -4.02 1.28 6.05
C VAL A 162 -4.05 2.53 5.18
N LEU A 163 -5.21 3.18 5.13
CA LEU A 163 -5.46 4.39 4.36
C LEU A 163 -5.44 5.57 5.32
N TYR A 164 -4.53 6.52 5.10
CA TYR A 164 -4.44 7.75 5.89
C TYR A 164 -4.82 8.96 5.05
N ARG A 165 -5.85 9.70 5.45
CA ARG A 165 -6.28 10.93 4.75
C ARG A 165 -5.32 12.07 5.03
N GLY A 166 -4.56 12.49 4.01
CA GLY A 166 -3.63 13.62 4.06
C GLY A 166 -2.16 13.23 4.08
N GLU A 167 -1.31 14.20 4.42
CA GLU A 167 0.15 14.08 4.33
C GLU A 167 0.76 13.43 5.58
N ILE A 168 1.81 12.63 5.38
CA ILE A 168 2.57 12.00 6.47
C ILE A 168 4.01 12.52 6.46
N PRO A 169 4.52 13.10 7.56
CA PRO A 169 5.92 13.51 7.64
C PRO A 169 6.88 12.34 7.38
N VAL A 170 7.86 12.55 6.50
CA VAL A 170 8.90 11.55 6.20
C VAL A 170 9.74 11.26 7.45
N SER A 171 9.92 12.25 8.33
CA SER A 171 10.62 12.11 9.61
C SER A 171 9.97 11.10 10.57
N TRP A 172 8.72 10.71 10.35
CA TRP A 172 8.06 9.66 11.13
C TRP A 172 8.48 8.25 10.71
N PHE A 173 9.09 8.10 9.55
CA PHE A 173 9.52 6.81 9.03
C PHE A 173 10.95 6.49 9.45
N ARG A 174 11.14 5.27 9.93
CA ARG A 174 12.44 4.61 9.92
C ARG A 174 12.70 4.12 8.50
N GLN A 175 13.74 4.68 7.88
CA GLN A 175 14.24 4.23 6.59
C GLN A 175 15.32 3.16 6.82
N PRO A 176 15.44 2.16 5.96
CA PRO A 176 16.56 1.23 6.02
C PRO A 176 17.88 1.96 5.75
N SER A 177 18.92 1.61 6.50
CA SER A 177 20.26 2.15 6.30
C SER A 177 20.76 1.88 4.88
N ALA A 178 21.51 2.82 4.30
CA ALA A 178 22.07 2.70 2.95
C ALA A 178 23.09 1.54 2.80
N ASP A 179 23.47 0.90 3.90
CA ASP A 179 24.53 -0.11 4.00
C ASP A 179 24.09 -1.53 3.62
N GLY A 180 22.82 -1.73 3.22
CA GLY A 180 22.29 -3.02 2.74
C GLY A 180 22.70 -3.42 1.32
N ARG A 181 23.66 -2.73 0.70
CA ARG A 181 24.28 -3.19 -0.56
C ARG A 181 25.34 -4.25 -0.24
N SER A 182 24.90 -5.45 0.13
CA SER A 182 25.78 -6.61 -0.01
C SER A 182 25.96 -6.90 -1.49
N ALA A 183 27.18 -6.65 -1.97
CA ALA A 183 27.69 -7.23 -3.20
C ALA A 183 27.54 -8.76 -3.13
N HIS A 184 26.90 -9.34 -4.14
CA HIS A 184 27.19 -10.66 -4.70
C HIS A 184 26.61 -10.72 -6.11
#